data_AF-A0A8T5PUW6-F1
#
_entry.id   AF-A0A8T5PUW6-F1
#
_cell.length_a   1.000
_cell.length_b   1.000
_cell.length_c   1.000
_cell.angle_alpha   90.00
_cell.angle_beta   90.00
_cell.angle_gamma   90.00
#
_symmetry.space_group_name_H-M   'P 1'
#
loop_
_entity.id
_entity.type
_entity.pdbx_description
1 polymer ?
#
loop_
_entity_poly.entity_id
_entity_poly.type
_entity_poly.pdbx_seq_one_letter_code
_entity_poly.pdbx_strand_id
1 'polypeptide(L)'
;MGIHDVDATLLIMRVAEELKKDANIKPPAWAPFVKTGMNRERPPVQDDWWFIRSAAVLRKLFTLGPVGTQKLRVVFGGRKNCGYAPDRFYAGSGNILRKILQQLEKANLAKQVAKGVHKGRIIAPAGQKLLEGVASQIMKEQGVVLPAAPKEEVKVEAEVKEAKPKKPRAPRKPRAPRKKKVEKSEAKEEVKEEVKEESKSEVKEEVKNAEQ
;
A
#
# COMPACT_ATOMS: atom_id res chain seq x y z
N MET A 1 16.53 -13.24 13.65
CA MET A 1 15.70 -13.86 12.60
C MET A 1 14.35 -13.19 12.62
N GLY A 2 13.86 -12.78 11.46
CA GLY A 2 12.67 -11.94 11.34
C GLY A 2 11.65 -12.47 10.34
N ILE A 3 10.54 -11.76 10.22
CA ILE A 3 9.41 -12.03 9.31
C ILE A 3 9.84 -12.12 7.83
N HIS A 4 11.01 -11.58 7.47
CA HIS A 4 11.55 -11.60 6.12
C HIS A 4 12.29 -12.89 5.76
N ASP A 5 12.64 -13.71 6.75
CA ASP A 5 13.45 -14.93 6.55
C ASP A 5 12.57 -16.17 6.27
N VAL A 6 11.24 -16.03 6.31
CA VAL A 6 10.25 -17.11 6.14
C VAL A 6 9.48 -16.93 4.84
N ASP A 7 9.11 -18.05 4.20
CA ASP A 7 8.21 -18.00 3.04
C ASP A 7 6.89 -17.31 3.39
N ALA A 8 6.50 -16.37 2.53
CA ALA A 8 5.33 -15.53 2.75
C ALA A 8 4.04 -16.35 2.74
N THR A 9 3.96 -17.40 1.92
CA THR A 9 2.75 -18.19 1.73
C THR A 9 2.49 -19.03 2.98
N LEU A 10 3.51 -19.74 3.46
CA LEU A 10 3.45 -20.53 4.69
C LEU A 10 3.10 -19.66 5.91
N LEU A 11 3.76 -18.49 6.04
CA LEU A 11 3.46 -17.55 7.11
C LEU A 11 1.99 -17.09 7.09
N ILE A 12 1.47 -16.73 5.91
CA ILE A 12 0.08 -16.28 5.78
C ILE A 12 -0.90 -17.40 6.17
N MET A 13 -0.64 -18.64 5.77
CA MET A 13 -1.50 -19.78 6.09
C MET A 13 -1.56 -20.06 7.60
N ARG A 14 -0.41 -20.08 8.28
CA ARG A 14 -0.39 -20.30 9.74
C ARG A 14 -0.96 -19.14 10.54
N VAL A 15 -0.66 -17.91 10.15
CA VAL A 15 -1.29 -16.74 10.77
C VAL A 15 -2.81 -16.78 10.57
N ALA A 16 -3.30 -17.22 9.41
CA ALA A 16 -4.74 -17.35 9.19
C ALA A 16 -5.40 -18.34 10.17
N GLU A 17 -4.73 -19.44 10.52
CA GLU A 17 -5.22 -20.40 11.51
C GLU A 17 -5.25 -19.81 12.93
N GLU A 18 -4.28 -18.97 13.30
CA GLU A 18 -4.32 -18.26 14.58
C GLU A 18 -5.45 -17.23 14.61
N LEU A 19 -5.63 -16.46 13.53
CA LEU A 19 -6.70 -15.47 13.43
C LEU A 19 -8.11 -16.09 13.43
N LYS A 20 -8.26 -17.38 13.11
CA LYS A 20 -9.53 -18.10 13.27
C LYS A 20 -9.92 -18.30 14.73
N LYS A 21 -8.93 -18.37 15.63
CA LYS A 21 -9.16 -18.53 17.08
C LYS A 21 -9.69 -17.23 17.69
N ASP A 22 -9.39 -16.09 17.07
CA ASP A 22 -9.83 -14.78 17.53
C ASP A 22 -11.30 -14.50 17.19
N ALA A 23 -12.14 -14.34 18.21
CA ALA A 23 -13.57 -14.07 18.04
C ALA A 23 -13.89 -12.70 17.38
N ASN A 24 -12.92 -11.80 17.31
CA ASN A 24 -13.08 -10.44 16.76
C ASN A 24 -13.00 -10.40 15.23
N ILE A 25 -12.37 -11.41 14.60
CA ILE A 25 -12.17 -11.46 13.16
C ILE A 25 -13.17 -12.46 12.60
N LYS A 26 -14.37 -11.96 12.26
CA LYS A 26 -15.44 -12.80 11.70
C LYS A 26 -15.75 -12.39 10.26
N PRO A 27 -15.93 -13.33 9.33
CA PRO A 27 -16.41 -12.99 8.00
C PRO A 27 -17.81 -12.35 8.12
N PRO A 28 -18.06 -11.20 7.47
CA PRO A 28 -19.40 -10.63 7.40
C PRO A 28 -20.34 -11.55 6.60
N ALA A 29 -21.65 -11.49 6.83
CA ALA A 29 -22.64 -12.37 6.20
C ALA A 29 -22.58 -12.39 4.66
N TRP A 30 -22.14 -11.30 4.03
CA TRP A 30 -22.01 -11.21 2.58
C TRP A 30 -20.68 -11.79 2.02
N ALA A 31 -19.70 -12.11 2.86
CA ALA A 31 -18.38 -12.56 2.44
C ALA A 31 -18.39 -13.75 1.46
N PRO A 32 -19.18 -14.82 1.67
CA PRO A 32 -19.14 -15.97 0.75
C PRO A 32 -19.71 -15.65 -0.65
N PHE A 33 -20.54 -14.61 -0.78
CA PHE A 33 -21.23 -14.29 -2.02
C PHE A 33 -20.48 -13.30 -2.92
N VAL A 34 -19.39 -12.70 -2.43
CA VAL A 34 -18.71 -11.62 -3.15
C VAL A 34 -17.36 -12.04 -3.72
N LYS A 35 -17.02 -11.43 -4.85
CA LYS A 35 -15.66 -11.47 -5.37
C LYS A 35 -14.74 -10.52 -4.60
N THR A 36 -13.45 -10.88 -4.53
CA THR A 36 -12.46 -10.11 -3.77
C THR A 36 -12.08 -8.75 -4.38
N GLY A 37 -12.36 -8.55 -5.67
CA GLY A 37 -12.04 -7.33 -6.40
C GLY A 37 -12.68 -7.29 -7.78
N MET A 38 -12.65 -6.11 -8.42
CA MET A 38 -13.20 -5.93 -9.78
C MET A 38 -12.41 -6.73 -10.83
N ASN A 39 -11.13 -6.97 -10.56
CA ASN A 39 -10.20 -7.76 -11.36
C ASN A 39 -10.43 -9.28 -11.29
N ARG A 40 -11.39 -9.76 -10.51
CA ARG A 40 -11.75 -11.18 -10.44
C ARG A 40 -13.09 -11.42 -11.14
N GLU A 41 -13.21 -12.59 -11.74
CA GLU A 41 -14.44 -13.05 -12.40
C GLU A 41 -15.28 -13.88 -11.45
N ARG A 42 -14.64 -14.83 -10.75
CA ARG A 42 -15.29 -15.76 -9.81
C ARG A 42 -14.97 -15.40 -8.35
N PRO A 43 -15.86 -15.73 -7.39
CA PRO A 43 -15.56 -15.64 -5.96
C PRO A 43 -14.46 -16.65 -5.56
N PRO A 44 -13.79 -16.46 -4.42
CA PRO A 44 -12.84 -17.43 -3.88
C PRO A 44 -13.49 -18.79 -3.62
N VAL A 45 -12.76 -19.87 -3.93
CA VAL A 45 -13.22 -21.25 -3.72
C VAL A 45 -13.09 -21.68 -2.25
N GLN A 46 -12.11 -21.13 -1.52
CA GLN A 46 -11.86 -21.47 -0.12
C GLN A 46 -12.78 -20.66 0.79
N ASP A 47 -13.49 -21.31 1.72
CA ASP A 47 -14.38 -20.64 2.68
C ASP A 47 -13.63 -19.74 3.66
N ASP A 48 -12.39 -20.13 4.00
CA ASP A 48 -11.51 -19.41 4.93
C ASP A 48 -10.78 -18.20 4.31
N TRP A 49 -11.15 -17.80 3.09
CA TRP A 49 -10.44 -16.75 2.36
C TRP A 49 -10.39 -15.42 3.11
N TRP A 50 -11.38 -15.16 3.99
CA TRP A 50 -11.42 -13.94 4.80
C TRP A 50 -10.24 -13.88 5.79
N PHE A 51 -9.93 -15.00 6.44
CA PHE A 51 -8.83 -15.11 7.39
C PHE A 51 -7.48 -15.04 6.67
N ILE A 52 -7.35 -15.75 5.54
CA ILE A 52 -6.15 -15.69 4.69
C ILE A 52 -5.90 -14.26 4.21
N ARG A 53 -6.95 -13.56 3.78
CA ARG A 53 -6.84 -12.16 3.36
C ARG A 53 -6.49 -11.24 4.53
N SER A 54 -7.02 -11.50 5.72
CA SER A 54 -6.70 -10.74 6.93
C SER A 54 -5.24 -10.91 7.33
N ALA A 55 -4.72 -12.14 7.31
CA ALA A 55 -3.30 -12.44 7.53
C ALA A 55 -2.40 -11.75 6.50
N ALA A 56 -2.78 -11.79 5.22
CA ALA A 56 -2.03 -11.12 4.15
C ALA A 56 -2.02 -9.59 4.32
N VAL A 57 -3.13 -8.99 4.76
CA VAL A 57 -3.21 -7.56 5.08
C VAL A 57 -2.31 -7.22 6.26
N LEU A 58 -2.33 -8.03 7.33
CA LEU A 58 -1.49 -7.82 8.52
C LEU A 58 0.00 -7.85 8.16
N ARG A 59 0.44 -8.82 7.35
CA ARG A 59 1.82 -8.86 6.82
C ARG A 59 2.16 -7.60 6.01
N LYS A 60 1.24 -7.11 5.17
CA LYS A 60 1.47 -5.89 4.38
C LYS A 60 1.55 -4.64 5.26
N LEU A 61 0.81 -4.56 6.36
CA LEU A 61 0.95 -3.47 7.35
C LEU A 61 2.31 -3.49 8.05
N PHE A 62 2.89 -4.67 8.27
CA PHE A 62 4.24 -4.77 8.82
C PHE A 62 5.28 -4.23 7.84
N THR A 63 5.20 -4.62 6.56
CA THR A 63 6.21 -4.23 5.55
C THR A 63 6.07 -2.79 5.06
N LEU A 64 4.85 -2.34 4.81
CA LEU A 64 4.53 -1.02 4.31
C LEU A 64 4.02 -0.26 5.54
N GLY A 65 4.77 0.70 6.11
CA GLY A 65 4.46 1.31 7.42
C GLY A 65 3.03 1.90 7.58
N PRO A 66 2.81 3.23 7.54
CA PRO A 66 1.45 3.78 7.58
C PRO A 66 0.70 3.51 6.27
N VAL A 67 -0.29 2.60 6.28
CA VAL A 67 -1.06 2.22 5.08
C VAL A 67 -2.53 2.60 5.21
N GLY A 68 -3.07 3.21 4.16
CA GLY A 68 -4.51 3.42 3.98
C GLY A 68 -5.12 2.40 3.04
N THR A 69 -6.45 2.36 2.99
CA THR A 69 -7.21 1.46 2.10
C THR A 69 -6.82 1.62 0.63
N GLN A 70 -6.54 2.84 0.16
CA GLN A 70 -6.18 3.09 -1.24
C GLN A 70 -4.89 2.40 -1.66
N LYS A 71 -3.85 2.44 -0.82
CA LYS A 71 -2.58 1.73 -1.09
C LYS A 71 -2.80 0.22 -1.13
N LEU A 72 -3.57 -0.33 -0.18
CA LEU A 72 -3.89 -1.76 -0.17
C LEU A 72 -4.71 -2.18 -1.40
N ARG A 73 -5.62 -1.33 -1.90
CA ARG A 73 -6.36 -1.63 -3.13
C ARG A 73 -5.45 -1.76 -4.34
N VAL A 74 -4.33 -1.04 -4.38
CA VAL A 74 -3.34 -1.21 -5.46
C VAL A 74 -2.58 -2.53 -5.25
N VAL A 75 -2.14 -2.83 -4.02
CA VAL A 75 -1.42 -4.07 -3.69
C VAL A 75 -2.24 -5.33 -3.99
N PHE A 76 -3.53 -5.32 -3.64
CA PHE A 76 -4.46 -6.42 -3.88
C PHE A 76 -5.25 -6.26 -5.18
N GLY A 77 -4.86 -5.30 -6.02
CA GLY A 77 -5.39 -5.14 -7.37
C GLY A 77 -4.78 -6.16 -8.32
N GLY A 78 -5.05 -6.00 -9.61
CA GLY A 78 -4.43 -6.82 -10.62
C GLY A 78 -5.00 -6.56 -12.00
N ARG A 79 -4.50 -7.32 -12.97
CA ARG A 79 -4.96 -7.26 -14.35
C ARG A 79 -6.38 -7.84 -14.45
N LYS A 80 -7.25 -7.17 -15.20
CA LYS A 80 -8.60 -7.64 -15.54
C LYS A 80 -8.66 -7.83 -17.06
N ASN A 81 -9.20 -8.97 -17.50
CA ASN A 81 -9.56 -9.18 -18.89
C ASN A 81 -10.82 -8.36 -19.22
N CYS A 82 -10.75 -7.55 -20.28
CA CYS A 82 -11.83 -6.68 -20.74
C CYS A 82 -12.54 -7.23 -22.00
N GLY A 83 -12.40 -8.53 -22.29
CA GLY A 83 -12.98 -9.18 -23.46
C GLY A 83 -12.21 -8.80 -24.71
N TYR A 84 -12.82 -8.00 -25.58
CA TYR A 84 -12.18 -7.52 -26.81
C TYR A 84 -11.16 -6.40 -26.56
N ALA A 85 -11.40 -5.56 -25.54
CA ALA A 85 -10.50 -4.46 -25.21
C ALA A 85 -9.23 -4.97 -24.48
N PRO A 86 -8.08 -4.30 -24.64
CA PRO A 86 -6.83 -4.72 -24.02
C PRO A 86 -6.92 -4.71 -22.49
N ASP A 87 -6.19 -5.64 -21.89
CA ASP A 87 -6.10 -5.83 -20.45
C ASP A 87 -5.62 -4.57 -19.73
N ARG A 88 -6.31 -4.20 -18.64
CA ARG A 88 -5.93 -3.05 -17.80
C ARG A 88 -5.82 -3.45 -16.34
N PHE A 89 -5.05 -2.66 -15.58
CA PHE A 89 -4.97 -2.79 -14.14
C PHE A 89 -6.24 -2.22 -13.48
N TYR A 90 -6.86 -3.03 -12.62
CA TYR A 90 -7.96 -2.61 -11.77
C TYR A 90 -7.59 -2.80 -10.30
N ALA A 91 -7.92 -1.79 -9.50
CA ALA A 91 -7.72 -1.82 -8.06
C ALA A 91 -8.66 -2.85 -7.40
N GLY A 92 -8.21 -3.42 -6.29
CA GLY A 92 -8.99 -4.35 -5.47
C GLY A 92 -10.19 -3.70 -4.79
N SER A 93 -11.04 -4.52 -4.16
CA SER A 93 -12.21 -4.05 -3.42
C SER A 93 -11.80 -3.24 -2.20
N GLY A 94 -12.31 -2.00 -2.10
CA GLY A 94 -12.07 -1.15 -0.94
C GLY A 94 -12.86 -1.58 0.30
N ASN A 95 -14.06 -2.13 0.12
CA ASN A 95 -14.96 -2.49 1.22
C ASN A 95 -14.39 -3.65 2.06
N ILE A 96 -13.92 -4.70 1.37
CA ILE A 96 -13.30 -5.87 2.02
C ILE A 96 -12.09 -5.43 2.87
N LEU A 97 -11.17 -4.68 2.26
CA LEU A 97 -9.96 -4.21 2.94
C LEU A 97 -10.28 -3.31 4.14
N ARG A 98 -11.26 -2.42 4.00
CA ARG A 98 -11.69 -1.53 5.09
C ARG A 98 -12.25 -2.32 6.27
N LYS A 99 -13.15 -3.29 6.01
CA LYS A 99 -13.75 -4.12 7.07
C LYS A 99 -12.71 -4.98 7.79
N ILE A 100 -11.80 -5.60 7.04
CA ILE A 100 -10.69 -6.38 7.62
C ILE A 100 -9.86 -5.50 8.53
N LEU A 101 -9.44 -4.32 8.06
CA LEU A 101 -8.64 -3.43 8.87
C LEU A 101 -9.40 -2.97 10.13
N GLN A 102 -10.73 -2.76 10.06
CA GLN A 102 -11.55 -2.39 11.22
C GLN A 102 -11.64 -3.55 12.23
N GLN A 103 -11.70 -4.79 11.77
CA GLN A 103 -11.69 -5.97 12.63
C GLN A 103 -10.33 -6.17 13.29
N LEU A 104 -9.23 -5.95 12.55
CA LEU A 104 -7.87 -5.99 13.11
C LEU A 104 -7.63 -4.90 14.16
N GLU A 105 -8.26 -3.73 14.01
CA GLU A 105 -8.25 -2.68 15.04
C GLU A 105 -9.03 -3.11 16.29
N LYS A 106 -10.21 -3.71 16.13
CA LYS A 106 -10.99 -4.26 17.25
C LYS A 106 -10.24 -5.36 18.00
N ALA A 107 -9.43 -6.14 17.29
CA ALA A 107 -8.57 -7.17 17.86
C ALA A 107 -7.25 -6.62 18.46
N ASN A 108 -7.03 -5.30 18.46
CA ASN A 108 -5.78 -4.65 18.89
C ASN A 108 -4.52 -5.13 18.15
N LEU A 109 -4.67 -5.70 16.95
CA LEU A 109 -3.55 -6.13 16.09
C LEU A 109 -3.05 -5.01 15.18
N ALA A 110 -3.90 -4.02 14.91
CA ALA A 110 -3.57 -2.81 14.15
C ALA A 110 -3.97 -1.56 14.92
N LYS A 111 -3.22 -0.47 14.72
CA LYS A 111 -3.46 0.84 15.33
C LYS A 111 -3.56 1.91 14.25
N GLN A 112 -4.52 2.81 14.39
CA GLN A 112 -4.60 4.00 13.55
C GLN A 112 -3.55 5.02 14.00
N VAL A 113 -2.75 5.51 13.04
CA VAL A 113 -1.68 6.48 13.29
C VAL A 113 -1.71 7.55 12.22
N ALA A 114 -1.55 8.80 12.64
CA ALA A 114 -1.27 9.93 11.76
C ALA A 114 0.19 10.32 11.95
N LYS A 115 1.05 10.04 10.96
CA LYS A 115 2.44 10.50 10.95
C LYS A 115 2.55 11.65 9.95
N GLY A 116 2.42 12.88 10.45
CA GLY A 116 2.36 14.09 9.63
C GLY A 116 1.19 14.05 8.64
N VAL A 117 1.49 14.19 7.34
CA VAL A 117 0.50 14.16 6.24
C VAL A 117 -0.06 12.75 6.01
N HIS A 118 0.69 11.71 6.38
CA HIS A 118 0.30 10.32 6.12
C HIS A 118 -0.56 9.77 7.24
N LYS A 119 -1.88 9.77 7.00
CA LYS A 119 -2.88 9.07 7.82
C LYS A 119 -3.01 7.63 7.35
N GLY A 120 -2.92 6.68 8.28
CA GLY A 120 -3.04 5.27 7.94
C GLY A 120 -3.15 4.39 9.17
N ARG A 121 -3.00 3.10 8.95
CA ARG A 121 -2.93 2.09 9.99
C ARG A 121 -1.53 1.50 9.98
N ILE A 122 -1.02 1.26 11.18
CA ILE A 122 0.27 0.62 11.44
C ILE A 122 -0.04 -0.64 12.26
N ILE A 123 0.84 -1.63 12.17
CA ILE A 123 0.74 -2.81 13.03
C ILE A 123 0.92 -2.43 14.51
N ALA A 124 0.14 -3.05 15.39
CA ALA A 124 0.29 -2.89 16.83
C ALA A 124 1.38 -3.85 17.37
N PRO A 125 1.94 -3.60 18.57
CA PRO A 125 2.94 -4.49 19.17
C PRO A 125 2.44 -5.93 19.33
N ALA A 126 1.15 -6.12 19.66
CA ALA A 126 0.52 -7.44 19.72
C ALA A 126 0.53 -8.16 18.36
N GLY A 127 0.24 -7.43 17.27
CA GLY A 127 0.29 -7.98 15.91
C GLY A 127 1.71 -8.32 15.47
N GLN A 128 2.72 -7.52 15.85
CA GLN A 128 4.13 -7.84 15.59
C GLN A 128 4.54 -9.12 16.30
N LYS A 129 4.22 -9.24 17.60
CA LYS A 129 4.52 -10.43 18.40
C LYS A 129 3.88 -11.69 17.82
N LEU A 130 2.65 -11.61 17.32
CA LEU A 130 1.98 -12.73 16.66
C LEU A 130 2.76 -13.16 15.41
N LEU A 131 3.05 -12.22 14.49
CA LEU A 131 3.78 -12.52 13.25
C LEU A 131 5.18 -13.10 13.52
N GLU A 132 5.91 -12.56 14.49
CA GLU A 132 7.24 -13.04 14.88
C GLU A 132 7.19 -14.41 15.57
N GLY A 133 6.15 -14.66 16.39
CA GLY A 133 5.91 -15.94 17.03
C GLY A 133 5.69 -17.05 16.02
N VAL A 134 4.79 -16.82 15.05
CA VAL A 134 4.53 -17.78 13.96
C VAL A 134 5.75 -17.95 13.06
N ALA A 135 6.44 -16.87 12.71
CA ALA A 135 7.66 -16.96 11.92
C ALA A 135 8.71 -17.84 12.63
N SER A 136 8.88 -17.65 13.94
CA SER A 136 9.81 -18.46 14.74
C SER A 136 9.43 -19.93 14.80
N GLN A 137 8.13 -20.26 14.84
CA GLN A 137 7.65 -21.65 14.78
C GLN A 137 7.96 -22.29 13.43
N ILE A 138 7.65 -21.62 12.33
CA ILE A 138 7.92 -22.14 10.98
C ILE A 138 9.42 -22.36 10.78
N MET A 139 10.27 -21.45 11.26
CA MET A 139 11.72 -21.61 11.15
C MET A 139 12.24 -22.82 11.92
N LYS A 140 11.67 -23.11 13.10
CA LYS A 140 11.99 -24.33 13.86
C LYS A 140 11.59 -25.58 13.09
N GLU A 141 10.40 -25.58 12.48
CA GLU A 141 9.91 -26.70 11.67
C GLU A 141 10.76 -26.94 10.42
N GLN A 142 11.21 -25.86 9.76
CA GLN A 142 12.03 -25.96 8.54
C GLN A 142 13.51 -26.28 8.83
N GLY A 143 13.93 -26.35 10.10
CA GLY A 143 15.31 -26.64 10.48
C GLY A 143 16.32 -25.59 10.01
N VAL A 144 15.86 -24.40 9.61
CA VAL A 144 16.72 -23.32 9.11
C VAL A 144 17.33 -22.58 10.31
N VAL A 145 18.42 -23.14 10.83
CA VAL A 145 19.34 -22.42 11.71
C VAL A 145 20.39 -21.73 10.83
N LEU A 146 20.08 -20.54 10.32
CA LEU A 146 21.12 -19.65 9.80
C LEU A 146 21.89 -19.03 10.98
N PRO A 147 23.21 -18.83 10.83
CA PRO A 147 24.12 -18.64 11.95
C PRO A 147 23.77 -17.39 12.76
N ALA A 148 23.85 -17.54 14.09
CA ALA A 148 23.86 -16.42 15.01
C ALA A 148 24.96 -15.45 14.55
N ALA A 149 24.57 -14.27 14.04
CA ALA A 149 25.51 -13.17 13.96
C ALA A 149 26.02 -12.93 15.39
N PRO A 150 27.35 -12.87 15.60
CA PRO A 150 27.92 -12.71 16.92
C PRO A 150 27.36 -11.44 17.56
N LYS A 151 26.89 -11.56 18.80
CA LYS A 151 26.61 -10.42 19.66
C LYS A 151 27.95 -9.79 20.01
N GLU A 152 28.45 -8.88 19.19
CA GLU A 152 29.42 -7.90 19.66
C GLU A 152 28.63 -6.78 20.34
N GLU A 153 28.69 -6.80 21.67
CA GLU A 153 28.37 -5.65 22.51
C GLU A 153 29.39 -4.55 22.22
N VAL A 154 29.08 -3.64 21.30
CA VAL A 154 29.86 -2.39 21.16
C VAL A 154 29.23 -1.34 22.06
N LYS A 155 29.85 -1.16 23.24
CA LYS A 155 29.75 0.06 24.03
C LYS A 155 30.24 1.23 23.17
N VAL A 156 29.39 2.23 22.95
CA VAL A 156 29.82 3.51 22.37
C VAL A 156 29.70 4.58 23.44
N GLU A 157 30.77 4.73 24.22
CA GLU A 157 31.14 6.03 24.78
C GLU A 157 31.81 6.85 23.67
N ALA A 158 31.51 8.14 23.67
CA ALA A 158 31.89 9.09 22.63
C ALA A 158 33.37 9.48 22.69
N GLU A 159 34.02 9.62 21.54
CA GLU A 159 34.97 10.71 21.30
C GLU A 159 35.23 10.96 19.82
N VAL A 160 35.23 12.25 19.46
CA VAL A 160 35.35 12.82 18.12
C VAL A 160 36.83 12.91 17.72
N LYS A 161 37.20 12.48 16.51
CA LYS A 161 38.43 12.94 15.83
C LYS A 161 38.18 13.29 14.36
N GLU A 162 38.68 14.46 14.01
CA GLU A 162 38.52 15.23 12.78
C GLU A 162 38.97 14.55 11.48
N ALA A 163 38.44 15.10 10.39
CA ALA A 163 38.56 14.69 9.00
C ALA A 163 39.91 15.02 8.33
N LYS A 164 40.26 14.23 7.30
CA LYS A 164 41.07 14.68 6.15
C LYS A 164 40.32 14.41 4.83
N PRO A 165 40.43 15.30 3.82
CA PRO A 165 39.46 15.43 2.73
C PRO A 165 39.65 14.42 1.59
N LYS A 166 38.55 13.84 1.09
CA LYS A 166 38.53 13.02 -0.14
C LYS A 166 38.18 13.89 -1.36
N LYS A 167 38.99 13.75 -2.41
CA LYS A 167 38.95 14.48 -3.70
C LYS A 167 37.54 14.52 -4.34
N PRO A 168 37.16 15.61 -5.04
CA PRO A 168 35.85 15.75 -5.67
C PRO A 168 35.70 14.75 -6.82
N ARG A 169 34.59 14.00 -6.78
CA ARG A 169 34.19 13.04 -7.81
C ARG A 169 33.56 13.82 -8.97
N ALA A 170 34.08 13.61 -10.18
CA ALA A 170 33.68 14.33 -11.40
C ALA A 170 32.14 14.30 -11.65
N PRO A 171 31.56 15.39 -12.17
CA PRO A 171 30.13 15.47 -12.43
C PRO A 171 29.70 14.45 -13.50
N ARG A 172 28.68 13.66 -13.17
CA ARG A 172 28.01 12.77 -14.14
C ARG A 172 27.30 13.62 -15.18
N LYS A 173 27.58 13.39 -16.46
CA LYS A 173 26.89 14.03 -17.60
C LYS A 173 25.37 13.86 -17.45
N PRO A 174 24.55 14.91 -17.66
CA PRO A 174 23.10 14.77 -17.68
C PRO A 174 22.67 13.86 -18.82
N ARG A 175 21.82 12.88 -18.52
CA ARG A 175 21.13 12.05 -19.51
C ARG A 175 20.25 12.96 -20.37
N ALA A 176 20.41 12.89 -21.70
CA ALA A 176 19.62 13.68 -22.64
C ALA A 176 18.10 13.50 -22.40
N PRO A 177 17.30 14.57 -22.44
CA PRO A 177 15.84 14.47 -22.32
C PRO A 177 15.25 13.76 -23.55
N ARG A 178 14.40 12.76 -23.31
CA ARG A 178 13.55 12.14 -24.34
C ARG A 178 12.60 13.23 -24.89
N LYS A 179 12.77 13.59 -26.17
CA LYS A 179 11.84 14.45 -26.91
C LYS A 179 10.46 13.77 -27.04
N LYS A 180 9.41 14.46 -26.57
CA LYS A 180 7.97 14.44 -26.95
C LYS A 180 7.01 14.43 -25.75
N LYS A 181 6.63 15.64 -25.31
CA LYS A 181 5.29 16.11 -24.89
C LYS A 181 5.43 17.39 -24.06
N VAL A 182 5.71 18.51 -24.72
CA VAL A 182 5.56 19.86 -24.12
C VAL A 182 4.64 20.74 -25.00
N GLU A 183 4.50 20.45 -26.29
CA GLU A 183 3.56 21.14 -27.20
C GLU A 183 2.05 20.95 -26.90
N LYS A 184 1.66 20.32 -25.79
CA LYS A 184 0.22 20.15 -25.43
C LYS A 184 -0.18 20.83 -24.11
N SER A 185 0.77 21.43 -23.39
CA SER A 185 0.48 22.22 -22.19
C SER A 185 0.28 23.70 -22.50
N GLU A 186 1.10 24.29 -23.38
CA GLU A 186 1.01 25.72 -23.72
C GLU A 186 -0.23 26.02 -24.58
N ALA A 187 -0.53 25.20 -25.59
CA ALA A 187 -1.76 25.34 -26.40
C ALA A 187 -3.08 25.06 -25.63
N LYS A 188 -3.02 24.59 -24.39
CA LYS A 188 -4.22 24.41 -23.54
C LYS A 188 -4.44 25.54 -22.54
N GLU A 189 -3.42 26.37 -22.33
CA GLU A 189 -3.48 27.53 -21.45
C GLU A 189 -3.93 28.75 -22.24
N GLU A 190 -3.40 28.94 -23.46
CA GLU A 190 -3.81 30.02 -24.39
C GLU A 190 -5.28 29.90 -24.83
N VAL A 191 -5.73 28.69 -25.21
CA VAL A 191 -7.16 28.45 -25.60
C VAL A 191 -8.13 28.61 -24.41
N LYS A 192 -7.63 28.54 -23.17
CA LYS A 192 -8.47 28.76 -21.97
C LYS A 192 -8.58 30.23 -21.58
N GLU A 193 -7.61 31.06 -21.95
CA GLU A 193 -7.65 32.50 -21.76
C GLU A 193 -8.51 33.17 -22.83
N GLU A 194 -8.38 32.79 -24.10
CA GLU A 194 -9.19 33.35 -25.20
C GLU A 194 -10.70 33.09 -25.01
N VAL A 195 -11.10 31.85 -24.66
CA VAL A 195 -12.52 31.51 -24.40
C VAL A 195 -13.09 32.25 -23.18
N LYS A 196 -12.23 32.70 -22.26
CA LYS A 196 -12.64 33.42 -21.04
C LYS A 196 -12.71 34.94 -21.25
N GLU A 197 -12.02 35.47 -22.25
CA GLU A 197 -12.18 36.84 -22.72
C GLU A 197 -13.40 36.98 -23.64
N GLU A 198 -13.62 36.05 -24.56
CA GLU A 198 -14.79 36.06 -25.47
C GLU A 198 -16.12 35.97 -24.70
N SER A 199 -16.19 35.09 -23.69
CA SER A 199 -17.38 34.97 -22.82
C SER A 199 -17.59 36.18 -21.90
N LYS A 200 -16.57 37.02 -21.66
CA LYS A 200 -16.71 38.28 -20.93
C LYS A 200 -17.13 39.45 -21.82
N SER A 201 -16.81 39.40 -23.12
CA SER A 201 -17.30 40.38 -24.10
C SER A 201 -18.76 40.13 -24.45
N GLU A 202 -19.18 38.87 -24.67
CA GLU A 202 -20.58 38.53 -24.98
C GLU A 202 -21.52 38.91 -23.83
N VAL A 203 -21.13 38.65 -22.58
CA VAL A 203 -21.94 39.04 -21.40
C VAL A 203 -22.01 40.56 -21.20
N LYS A 204 -21.01 41.33 -21.67
CA LYS A 204 -21.06 42.81 -21.63
C LYS A 204 -21.90 43.41 -22.75
N GLU A 205 -22.01 42.71 -23.88
CA GLU A 205 -22.81 43.12 -25.02
C GLU A 205 -24.30 42.80 -24.82
N GLU A 206 -24.62 41.65 -24.22
CA GLU A 206 -25.99 41.30 -23.80
C GLU A 206 -26.54 42.24 -22.71
N VAL A 207 -25.71 42.67 -21.75
CA VAL A 207 -26.14 43.61 -20.70
C VAL A 207 -26.38 45.02 -21.26
N LYS A 208 -25.67 45.43 -22.32
CA LYS A 208 -25.90 46.73 -23.00
C LYS A 208 -27.15 46.74 -23.87
N ASN A 209 -27.51 45.60 -24.48
CA ASN A 209 -28.73 45.48 -25.29
C ASN A 209 -30.01 45.36 -24.45
N ALA A 210 -29.91 45.11 -23.14
CA ALA A 210 -31.05 45.01 -22.23
C ALA A 210 -31.44 46.34 -21.55
N GLU A 211 -30.66 47.42 -21.75
CA GLU A 211 -30.89 48.77 -21.18
C GLU A 211 -31.34 49.82 -22.23
N GLN A 212 -31.76 49.39 -23.44
CA GLN A 212 -32.43 50.25 -24.43
C GLN A 212 -33.91 49.90 -24.59
#